data_AF-A0A1I3N5A2-F1
#
_entry.id   AF-A0A1I3N5A2-F1
#
_cell.length_a   1.000
_cell.length_b   1.000
_cell.length_c   1.000
_cell.angle_alpha   90.00
_cell.angle_beta   90.00
_cell.angle_gamma   90.00
#
_symmetry.space_group_name_H-M   'P 1'
#
loop_
_entity.id
_entity.type
_entity.pdbx_description
1 polymer ?
#
loop_
_entity_poly.entity_id
_entity_poly.type
_entity_poly.pdbx_seq_one_letter_code
_entity_poly.pdbx_strand_id
1 'polypeptide(L)' 'MGEKDIAEKNLEAWNDVFADIVNVLLFKGKQLVKEQDLEADTKDSMLKADNELHEQERDVSKFWKNGEIRI' A
#
# COMPACT_ATOMS: atom_id res chain seq x y z
N MET A 1 -2.26 -14.32 -10.56
CA MET A 1 -2.81 -14.66 -9.24
C MET A 1 -2.18 -15.95 -8.70
N GLY A 2 -0.85 -16.01 -8.72
CA GLY A 2 -0.07 -17.08 -8.07
C GLY A 2 0.27 -16.67 -6.63
N GLU A 3 0.80 -17.59 -5.81
CA GLU A 3 1.20 -17.33 -4.41
C GLU A 3 2.08 -16.07 -4.23
N LYS A 4 2.83 -15.70 -5.27
CA LYS A 4 3.68 -14.50 -5.32
C LYS A 4 2.90 -13.20 -5.15
N ASP A 5 1.72 -13.09 -5.76
CA ASP A 5 0.88 -11.87 -5.73
C ASP A 5 0.28 -11.68 -4.33
N ILE A 6 0.02 -12.77 -3.61
CA ILE A 6 -0.48 -12.77 -2.23
C ILE A 6 0.64 -12.36 -1.26
N ALA A 7 1.84 -12.88 -1.46
CA ALA A 7 2.99 -12.55 -0.62
C ALA A 7 3.40 -11.07 -0.75
N GLU A 8 3.47 -10.54 -1.97
CA GLU A 8 3.82 -9.14 -2.24
C GLU A 8 2.83 -8.18 -1.55
N LYS A 9 1.53 -8.42 -1.74
CA LYS A 9 0.47 -7.62 -1.10
C LYS A 9 0.52 -7.66 0.42
N ASN A 10 0.77 -8.84 1.00
CA ASN A 10 0.88 -8.99 2.45
C ASN A 10 2.11 -8.26 3.03
N LEU A 11 3.19 -8.18 2.26
CA LEU A 11 4.41 -7.47 2.67
C LEU A 11 4.23 -5.95 2.53
N GLU A 12 3.68 -5.48 1.42
CA GLU A 12 3.38 -4.05 1.18
C GLU A 12 2.33 -3.47 2.14
N ALA A 13 1.50 -4.33 2.75
CA ALA A 13 0.56 -3.93 3.78
C ALA A 13 1.26 -3.36 5.03
N TRP A 14 2.50 -3.74 5.31
CA TRP A 14 3.26 -3.21 6.43
C TRP A 14 3.88 -1.84 6.11
N ASN A 15 3.73 -0.88 7.02
CA ASN A 15 4.15 0.51 6.78
C ASN A 15 5.67 0.66 6.63
N ASP A 16 6.45 -0.14 7.34
CA ASP A 16 7.91 -0.18 7.28
C ASP A 16 8.39 -0.68 5.91
N VAL A 17 7.87 -1.83 5.47
CA VAL A 17 8.18 -2.43 4.17
C VAL A 17 7.76 -1.49 3.04
N PHE A 18 6.56 -0.92 3.13
CA PHE A 18 6.08 0.05 2.14
C PHE A 18 6.97 1.31 2.08
N ALA A 19 7.36 1.84 3.24
CA ALA A 19 8.25 3.01 3.30
C ALA A 19 9.62 2.70 2.68
N ASP A 20 10.18 1.51 2.95
CA ASP A 20 11.46 1.10 2.38
C ASP A 20 11.39 0.95 0.86
N ILE A 21 10.34 0.29 0.35
CA ILE A 21 10.09 0.16 -1.09
C ILE A 21 10.01 1.55 -1.74
N VAL A 22 9.22 2.47 -1.18
CA VAL A 22 9.07 3.84 -1.70
C VAL A 22 10.37 4.63 -1.62
N ASN A 23 11.09 4.56 -0.50
CA ASN A 23 12.37 5.25 -0.33
C ASN A 23 13.43 4.77 -1.31
N VAL A 24 13.48 3.46 -1.59
CA VAL A 24 14.41 2.87 -2.57
C VAL A 24 14.01 3.25 -4.00
N LEU A 25 12.76 2.99 -4.38
CA LEU A 25 12.31 3.12 -5.77
C LEU A 25 12.11 4.57 -6.21
N LEU A 26 11.46 5.40 -5.39
CA LEU A 26 11.11 6.78 -5.75
C LEU A 26 12.16 7.79 -5.29
N PHE A 27 12.83 7.51 -4.17
CA PHE A 27 13.77 8.46 -3.55
C PHE A 27 15.24 8.01 -3.63
N LYS A 28 15.55 7.01 -4.45
CA LYS A 28 16.92 6.52 -4.71
C LYS A 28 17.65 6.13 -3.43
N GLY A 29 16.94 5.53 -2.48
CA GLY A 29 17.46 5.10 -1.18
C GLY A 29 17.52 6.20 -0.11
N LYS A 30 16.98 7.41 -0.38
CA LYS A 30 16.86 8.45 0.65
C LYS A 30 15.64 8.18 1.52
N GLN A 31 15.84 8.13 2.84
CA GLN A 31 14.77 7.91 3.81
C GLN A 31 13.95 9.19 4.02
N LEU A 32 12.94 9.39 3.16
CA LEU A 32 12.06 10.55 3.18
C LEU A 32 10.66 10.21 3.71
N VAL A 33 10.17 9.02 3.36
CA VAL A 33 8.91 8.48 3.89
C VAL A 33 9.22 7.66 5.13
N LYS A 34 8.54 7.96 6.25
CA LYS A 34 8.64 7.18 7.48
C LYS A 34 7.36 6.39 7.70
N GLU A 35 7.49 5.20 8.28
CA GLU A 35 6.38 4.31 8.63
C GLU A 35 5.28 4.99 9.47
N GLN A 36 5.67 5.90 10.37
CA GLN A 36 4.79 6.69 11.25
C GLN A 36 3.96 7.74 10.49
N ASP A 37 4.43 8.16 9.32
CA ASP A 37 3.79 9.18 8.50
C ASP A 37 2.84 8.55 7.47
N LEU A 38 2.81 7.22 7.42
CA LEU A 38 1.93 6.43 6.55
C LEU A 38 0.71 5.96 7.33
N GLU A 39 -0.46 6.30 6.84
CA GLU A 39 -1.70 5.66 7.26
C GLU A 39 -2.10 4.59 6.25
N ALA A 40 -2.44 3.41 6.78
CA ALA A 40 -3.11 2.40 5.99
C ALA A 40 -4.41 3.02 5.46
N ASP A 41 -4.62 2.97 4.14
CA ASP A 41 -5.93 3.23 3.58
C ASP A 41 -6.83 2.11 4.10
N THR A 42 -7.65 2.39 5.13
CA THR A 42 -8.70 1.50 5.64
C THR A 42 -9.82 1.40 4.60
N LYS A 43 -9.46 0.99 3.39
CA LYS A 43 -10.36 0.50 2.36
C LYS A 43 -10.26 -1.02 2.30
N ASP A 44 -10.43 -1.65 3.46
CA ASP A 44 -11.58 -2.52 3.65
C ASP A 44 -12.87 -1.74 3.32
N SER A 45 -12.99 -1.33 2.06
CA SER A 45 -14.26 -0.97 1.47
C SER A 45 -14.93 -2.31 1.32
N MET A 46 -15.60 -2.71 2.41
CA MET A 46 -16.82 -3.48 2.40
C MET A 46 -17.84 -2.77 1.49
N LEU A 47 -17.52 -2.52 0.23
CA LEU A 47 -18.51 -2.33 -0.81
C LEU A 47 -18.89 -3.75 -1.23
N LYS A 48 -19.69 -4.39 -0.37
CA LYS A 48 -20.68 -5.38 -0.78
C LYS A 48 -21.66 -4.64 -1.68
N ALA A 49 -21.28 -4.35 -2.90
CA ALA A 49 -22.16 -3.81 -3.91
C ALA A 49 -22.12 -4.80 -5.07
N ASP A 50 -23.15 -5.64 -5.06
CA ASP A 50 -23.44 -6.69 -6.03
C ASP A 50 -22.47 -7.88 -6.10
N ASN A 51 -23.11 -9.01 -6.42
CA ASN A 51 -22.72 -10.38 -6.14
C ASN A 51 -21.60 -10.90 -7.07
N GLU A 52 -20.69 -10.04 -7.50
CA GLU A 52 -19.55 -10.36 -8.36
C GLU A 52 -18.29 -9.84 -7.70
N LEU A 53 -17.58 -10.76 -7.05
CA LEU A 53 -16.27 -10.56 -6.45
C LEU A 53 -15.24 -10.40 -7.57
N HIS A 54 -15.28 -9.27 -8.27
CA HIS A 54 -14.13 -8.82 -9.05
C HIS A 54 -13.10 -8.33 -8.05
N GLU A 55 -12.28 -9.28 -7.58
CA GLU A 55 -11.00 -9.02 -6.93
C GLU A 55 -10.12 -8.31 -7.96
N GLN A 56 -10.41 -7.03 -8.22
CA GLN A 56 -9.49 -6.15 -8.89
C GLN A 56 -8.20 -6.23 -8.07
N GLU A 57 -7.10 -6.61 -8.73
CA GLU A 57 -5.74 -6.51 -8.23
C GLU A 57 -5.49 -5.05 -7.87
N ARG A 58 -6.01 -4.61 -6.71
CA ARG A 58 -5.86 -3.24 -6.23
C ARG A 58 -4.44 -3.12 -5.71
N ASP A 59 -3.67 -2.24 -6.35
CA ASP A 59 -2.40 -1.74 -5.83
C ASP A 59 -2.55 -1.33 -4.36
N VAL A 60 -1.60 -1.76 -3.53
CA VAL A 60 -1.50 -1.31 -2.15
C VAL A 60 -1.13 0.16 -2.17
N SER A 61 -1.92 1.01 -1.52
CA SER A 61 -1.65 2.45 -1.42
C SER A 61 -1.82 2.93 0.01
N LYS A 62 -1.04 3.94 0.39
CA LYS A 62 -1.03 4.52 1.73
C LYS A 62 -1.13 6.04 1.65
N PHE A 63 -1.76 6.61 2.66
CA PHE A 63 -1.82 8.06 2.79
C PHE A 63 -0.57 8.56 3.50
N TRP A 64 0.22 9.41 2.84
CA TRP A 64 1.40 10.03 3.42
C TRP A 64 1.05 11.40 3.98
N LYS A 65 0.96 11.49 5.31
CA LYS A 65 0.52 12.69 6.04
C LYS A 65 1.39 13.91 5.80
N ASN A 66 2.71 13.72 5.68
CA ASN A 66 3.64 14.84 5.54
C ASN A 66 3.56 15.50 4.16
N GLY A 67 3.01 14.79 3.16
CA GLY A 67 2.84 15.32 1.81
C GLY A 67 1.39 15.61 1.44
N GLU A 68 0.42 15.19 2.26
CA GLU A 68 -1.03 15.17 1.93
C GLU A 68 -1.31 14.44 0.59
N ILE A 69 -0.50 13.43 0.27
CA ILE A 69 -0.53 12.70 -1.00
C ILE A 69 -0.78 11.22 -0.71
N ARG A 70 -1.51 10.58 -1.63
CA ARG A 70 -1.65 9.12 -1.66
C ARG A 70 -0.55 8.53 -2.54
N ILE A 71 0.24 7.64 -1.96
CA ILE A 71 1.34 6.92 -2.62
C ILE A 71 0.95 5.46 -2.74
#